data_AF-A0ABD3UEB0-F1
#
_entry.id   AF-A0ABD3UEB0-F1
#
_cell.length_a   1.000
_cell.length_b   1.000
_cell.length_c   1.000
_cell.angle_alpha   90.00
_cell.angle_beta   90.00
_cell.angle_gamma   90.00
#
_symmetry.space_group_name_H-M   'P 1'
#
loop_
_entity.id
_entity.type
_entity.pdbx_description
1 polymer ?
#
loop_
_entity_poly.entity_id
_entity_poly.type
_entity_poly.pdbx_seq_one_letter_code
_entity_poly.pdbx_strand_id
1 'polypeptide(L)'
;MEMFRSVGAPSELREKHNDTWFDWSIVDSLMCLYFFMYLNFSRQGKVRHKEVAMHNIIHVIKTEPIILHRDTAFNLLGYSFLQENQLANAYRCFNLSLKIRPYHNAAKFYLGIIFNRIHATEREH
;
A
#
# COMPACT_ATOMS: atom_id res chain seq x y z
N MET A 1 0.30 19.23 24.81
CA MET A 1 0.88 19.77 23.57
C MET A 1 -0.11 19.50 22.46
N GLU A 2 -1.08 20.40 22.27
CA GLU A 2 -2.04 20.34 21.16
C GLU A 2 -1.29 20.78 19.89
N MET A 3 -1.06 19.85 18.97
CA MET A 3 -0.55 20.19 17.65
C MET A 3 -1.73 20.63 16.78
N PHE A 4 -1.70 21.92 16.40
CA PHE A 4 -2.48 22.60 15.36
C PHE A 4 -3.60 21.77 14.71
N ARG A 5 -4.79 21.78 15.32
CA ARG A 5 -6.03 21.57 14.55
C ARG A 5 -6.24 22.85 13.72
N SER A 6 -6.29 22.71 12.39
CA SER A 6 -6.76 23.77 11.49
C SER A 6 -8.03 24.40 12.06
N VAL A 7 -8.08 25.73 12.14
CA VAL A 7 -9.17 26.50 12.74
C VAL A 7 -10.40 26.40 11.82
N GLY A 8 -11.09 25.26 11.86
CA GLY A 8 -12.21 24.92 10.99
C GLY A 8 -13.56 25.10 11.66
N ALA A 9 -14.34 26.02 11.09
CA ALA A 9 -15.79 26.27 11.21
C ALA A 9 -16.40 26.56 12.61
N PRO A 10 -17.43 27.43 12.70
CA PRO A 10 -18.19 27.69 13.92
C PRO A 10 -18.72 26.40 14.55
N SER A 11 -18.77 26.35 15.88
CA SER A 11 -19.15 25.17 16.69
C SER A 11 -20.49 24.55 16.31
N GLU A 12 -21.38 25.32 15.70
CA GLU A 12 -22.73 24.95 15.28
C GLU A 12 -22.76 24.07 14.02
N LEU A 13 -21.67 24.05 13.23
CA LEU A 13 -21.50 23.20 12.04
C LEU A 13 -20.64 21.95 12.30
N ARG A 14 -20.18 21.74 13.53
CA ARG A 14 -19.49 20.50 13.91
C ARG A 14 -20.54 19.40 14.05
N GLU A 15 -20.70 18.60 12.99
CA GLU A 15 -21.30 17.28 13.16
C GLU A 15 -20.55 16.55 14.27
N LYS A 16 -21.27 15.93 15.21
CA LYS A 16 -20.71 15.04 16.24
C LYS A 16 -20.16 13.77 15.57
N HIS A 17 -19.18 13.91 14.71
CA HIS A 17 -18.32 12.80 14.37
C HIS A 17 -17.52 12.49 15.63
N ASN A 18 -17.67 11.26 16.14
CA ASN A 18 -16.69 10.69 17.05
C ASN A 18 -15.30 10.98 16.46
N ASP A 19 -14.34 11.36 17.30
CA ASP A 19 -12.97 11.74 16.94
C ASP A 19 -12.14 10.57 16.31
N THR A 20 -12.80 9.60 15.66
CA THR A 20 -12.21 8.43 14.98
C THR A 20 -11.43 8.80 13.72
N TRP A 21 -11.55 10.02 13.19
CA TRP A 21 -10.82 10.40 11.97
C TRP A 21 -9.29 10.32 12.15
N PHE A 22 -8.81 10.55 13.37
CA PHE A 22 -7.38 10.53 13.69
C PHE A 22 -6.86 9.09 13.74
N ASP A 23 -7.62 8.18 14.34
CA ASP A 23 -7.30 6.76 14.41
C ASP A 23 -7.22 6.12 13.00
N TRP A 24 -8.04 6.58 12.05
CA TRP A 24 -8.08 6.01 10.71
C TRP A 24 -6.94 6.52 9.83
N SER A 25 -6.55 7.79 10.00
CA SER A 25 -5.34 8.32 9.36
C SER A 25 -4.06 7.60 9.82
N ILE A 26 -4.05 7.11 11.07
CA ILE A 26 -2.96 6.29 11.60
C ILE A 26 -2.89 4.94 10.88
N VAL A 27 -4.02 4.25 10.65
CA VAL A 27 -4.04 2.95 9.93
C VAL A 27 -3.49 3.08 8.51
N ASP A 28 -3.88 4.10 7.77
CA ASP A 28 -3.34 4.35 6.44
C ASP A 28 -1.83 4.70 6.50
N SER A 29 -1.38 5.40 7.55
CA SER A 29 0.04 5.71 7.75
C SER A 29 0.90 4.48 8.09
N LEU A 30 0.35 3.47 8.78
CA LEU A 30 1.07 2.23 9.13
C LEU A 30 1.49 1.46 7.88
N MET A 31 0.61 1.40 6.88
CA MET A 31 0.91 0.80 5.58
C MET A 31 2.10 1.49 4.90
N CYS A 32 2.07 2.82 4.84
CA CYS A 32 3.16 3.62 4.28
C CYS A 32 4.47 3.43 5.07
N LEU A 33 4.40 3.39 6.41
CA LEU A 33 5.55 3.18 7.26
C LEU A 33 6.23 1.84 6.97
N TYR A 34 5.48 0.73 6.98
CA TYR A 34 6.05 -0.58 6.70
C TYR A 34 6.58 -0.67 5.27
N PHE A 35 5.93 -0.01 4.31
CA PHE A 35 6.45 0.09 2.95
C PHE A 35 7.80 0.85 2.89
N PHE A 36 7.93 1.98 3.58
CA PHE A 36 9.21 2.71 3.64
C PHE A 36 10.30 1.91 4.37
N MET A 37 9.94 1.15 5.40
CA MET A 37 10.86 0.22 6.06
C MET A 37 11.33 -0.86 5.07
N TYR A 38 10.40 -1.46 4.32
CA TYR A 38 10.71 -2.43 3.27
C TYR A 38 11.73 -1.85 2.27
N LEU A 39 11.50 -0.64 1.75
CA LEU A 39 12.41 0.01 0.80
C LEU A 39 13.79 0.26 1.42
N ASN A 40 13.83 0.79 2.65
CA ASN A 40 15.09 1.07 3.33
C ASN A 40 15.91 -0.19 3.59
N PHE A 41 15.27 -1.26 4.07
CA PHE A 41 15.95 -2.53 4.32
C PHE A 41 16.36 -3.25 3.03
N SER A 42 15.57 -3.13 1.97
CA SER A 42 15.95 -3.61 0.63
C SER A 42 17.22 -2.94 0.15
N ARG A 43 17.31 -1.60 0.27
CA ARG A 43 18.51 -0.82 -0.10
C ARG A 43 19.74 -1.20 0.73
N GLN A 44 19.55 -1.54 1.99
CA GLN A 44 20.63 -1.94 2.90
C GLN A 44 21.00 -3.43 2.80
N GLY A 45 20.30 -4.24 1.98
CA GLY A 45 20.50 -5.69 1.92
C GLY A 45 20.10 -6.44 3.20
N LYS A 46 19.32 -5.82 4.11
CA LYS A 46 18.88 -6.42 5.36
C LYS A 46 17.67 -7.34 5.14
N VAL A 47 17.92 -8.53 4.58
CA VAL A 47 16.90 -9.49 4.13
C VAL A 47 15.84 -9.77 5.21
N ARG A 48 16.24 -10.16 6.42
CA ARG A 48 15.30 -10.48 7.51
C ARG A 48 14.40 -9.31 7.88
N HIS A 49 14.93 -8.09 7.91
CA HIS A 49 14.16 -6.90 8.27
C HIS A 49 13.17 -6.52 7.17
N LYS A 50 13.59 -6.67 5.91
CA LYS A 50 12.74 -6.51 4.73
C LYS A 50 11.55 -7.48 4.75
N GLU A 51 11.79 -8.75 5.06
CA GLU A 51 10.75 -9.78 5.16
C GLU A 51 9.75 -9.47 6.27
N VAL A 52 10.21 -9.03 7.44
CA VAL A 52 9.34 -8.60 8.54
C VAL A 52 8.47 -7.41 8.13
N ALA A 53 9.05 -6.42 7.44
CA ALA A 53 8.28 -5.29 6.92
C ALA A 53 7.19 -5.75 5.93
N MET A 54 7.52 -6.66 5.01
CA MET A 54 6.56 -7.21 4.06
C MET A 54 5.47 -8.04 4.74
N HIS A 55 5.83 -8.82 5.77
CA HIS A 55 4.86 -9.54 6.59
C HIS A 55 3.87 -8.60 7.28
N ASN A 56 4.35 -7.48 7.83
CA ASN A 56 3.50 -6.51 8.51
C ASN A 56 2.54 -5.81 7.53
N ILE A 57 2.98 -5.47 6.32
CA ILE A 57 2.10 -4.96 5.24
C ILE A 57 0.95 -5.94 4.99
N ILE A 58 1.27 -7.23 4.84
CA ILE A 58 0.27 -8.28 4.59
C ILE A 58 -0.68 -8.44 5.78
N HIS A 59 -0.14 -8.37 7.00
CA HIS A 59 -0.92 -8.48 8.22
C HIS A 59 -1.98 -7.37 8.30
N VAL A 60 -1.57 -6.11 8.14
CA VAL A 60 -2.48 -4.95 8.18
C VAL A 60 -3.61 -5.08 7.15
N ILE A 61 -3.29 -5.46 5.91
CA ILE A 61 -4.31 -5.66 4.85
C ILE A 61 -5.36 -6.73 5.20
N LYS A 62 -4.96 -7.75 5.97
CA LYS A 62 -5.81 -8.89 6.35
C LYS A 62 -6.62 -8.62 7.61
N THR A 63 -6.02 -7.99 8.61
CA THR A 63 -6.64 -7.83 9.94
C THR A 63 -7.48 -6.58 10.04
N GLU A 64 -7.11 -5.51 9.34
CA GLU A 64 -7.82 -4.24 9.44
C GLU A 64 -9.01 -4.21 8.48
N PRO A 65 -10.26 -4.24 8.98
CA PRO A 65 -11.45 -4.31 8.15
C PRO A 65 -11.73 -3.01 7.38
N ILE A 66 -11.13 -1.88 7.78
CA ILE A 66 -11.41 -0.57 7.19
C ILE A 66 -10.12 0.21 6.92
N ILE A 67 -9.41 -0.18 5.86
CA ILE A 67 -8.35 0.61 5.26
C ILE A 67 -9.01 1.53 4.23
N LEU A 68 -9.00 2.84 4.47
CA LEU A 68 -9.66 3.82 3.60
C LEU A 68 -9.00 3.84 2.20
N HIS A 69 -7.69 3.58 2.13
CA HIS A 69 -6.91 3.54 0.88
C HIS A 69 -6.46 2.13 0.52
N ARG A 70 -7.37 1.15 0.59
CA ARG A 70 -7.05 -0.27 0.36
C ARG A 70 -6.52 -0.55 -1.05
N ASP A 71 -6.94 0.21 -2.05
CA ASP A 71 -6.39 0.18 -3.41
C ASP A 71 -4.90 0.54 -3.42
N THR A 72 -4.52 1.59 -2.68
CA THR A 72 -3.13 2.03 -2.53
C THR A 72 -2.31 0.99 -1.77
N ALA A 73 -2.87 0.41 -0.71
CA ALA A 73 -2.23 -0.67 0.04
C ALA A 73 -1.89 -1.87 -0.85
N PHE A 74 -2.83 -2.31 -1.69
CA PHE A 74 -2.56 -3.37 -2.66
C PHE A 74 -1.52 -2.97 -3.72
N ASN A 75 -1.52 -1.71 -4.17
CA ASN A 75 -0.50 -1.23 -5.10
C ASN A 75 0.92 -1.25 -4.47
N LEU A 76 1.06 -0.82 -3.21
CA LEU A 76 2.34 -0.85 -2.49
C LEU A 76 2.84 -2.29 -2.26
N LEU A 77 1.95 -3.19 -1.81
CA LEU A 77 2.30 -4.61 -1.66
C LEU A 77 2.66 -5.25 -3.00
N GLY A 78 1.93 -4.91 -4.08
CA GLY A 78 2.23 -5.38 -5.43
C GLY A 78 3.61 -4.93 -5.91
N TYR A 79 4.00 -3.68 -5.60
CA TYR A 79 5.34 -3.21 -5.88
C TYR A 79 6.41 -4.01 -5.12
N SER A 80 6.20 -4.26 -3.83
CA SER A 80 7.13 -5.09 -3.05
C SER A 80 7.30 -6.49 -3.66
N PHE A 81 6.21 -7.16 -4.04
CA PHE A 81 6.31 -8.45 -4.73
C PHE A 81 7.03 -8.37 -6.09
N LEU A 82 6.84 -7.29 -6.84
CA LEU A 82 7.52 -7.08 -8.13
C LEU A 82 9.04 -6.95 -7.96
N GLN A 83 9.50 -6.28 -6.89
CA GLN A 83 10.92 -6.16 -6.54
C GLN A 83 11.52 -7.51 -6.14
N GLU A 84 10.75 -8.38 -5.49
CA GLU A 84 11.15 -9.75 -5.16
C GLU A 84 11.00 -10.75 -6.34
N ASN A 85 10.74 -10.26 -7.55
CA ASN A 85 10.47 -11.06 -8.75
C ASN A 85 9.30 -12.05 -8.62
N GLN A 86 8.39 -11.83 -7.67
CA GLN A 86 7.19 -12.65 -7.47
C GLN A 86 6.05 -12.14 -8.37
N LEU A 87 6.20 -12.33 -9.69
CA LEU A 87 5.33 -11.73 -10.71
C LEU A 87 3.84 -12.08 -10.53
N ALA A 88 3.51 -13.32 -10.17
CA ALA A 88 2.12 -13.75 -9.95
C ALA A 88 1.46 -13.03 -8.75
N ASN A 89 2.18 -12.88 -7.64
CA ASN A 89 1.69 -12.18 -6.46
C ASN A 89 1.54 -10.68 -6.72
N ALA A 90 2.51 -10.09 -7.43
CA ALA A 90 2.46 -8.70 -7.86
C ALA A 90 1.24 -8.43 -8.75
N TYR A 91 1.02 -9.27 -9.77
CA TYR A 91 -0.14 -9.21 -10.66
C TYR A 91 -1.46 -9.23 -9.88
N ARG A 92 -1.60 -10.18 -8.96
CA ARG A 92 -2.81 -10.30 -8.14
C ARG A 92 -3.07 -9.04 -7.32
N CYS A 93 -2.03 -8.46 -6.72
CA CYS A 93 -2.14 -7.23 -5.93
C CYS A 93 -2.54 -6.02 -6.79
N PHE A 94 -1.89 -5.81 -7.93
CA PHE A 94 -2.27 -4.70 -8.82
C PHE A 94 -3.68 -4.87 -9.38
N ASN A 95 -4.10 -6.10 -9.68
CA ASN A 95 -5.47 -6.37 -10.13
C ASN A 95 -6.49 -6.09 -9.01
N LEU A 96 -6.20 -6.44 -7.76
CA LEU A 96 -7.03 -6.07 -6.61
C LEU A 96 -7.13 -4.55 -6.42
N SER A 97 -6.01 -3.83 -6.61
CA SER A 97 -6.00 -2.37 -6.60
C SER A 97 -6.94 -1.79 -7.66
N LEU A 98 -6.89 -2.31 -8.89
CA LEU A 98 -7.78 -1.86 -9.98
C LEU A 98 -9.24 -2.24 -9.81
N LYS A 99 -9.55 -3.36 -9.12
CA LYS A 99 -10.93 -3.71 -8.77
C LYS A 99 -11.56 -2.70 -7.82
N ILE A 100 -10.77 -2.13 -6.90
CA ILE A 100 -11.23 -1.11 -5.95
C ILE A 100 -11.25 0.26 -6.64
N ARG A 101 -10.18 0.61 -7.37
CA ARG A 101 -10.06 1.87 -8.11
C ARG A 101 -9.67 1.60 -9.57
N PRO A 102 -10.64 1.53 -10.51
CA PRO A 102 -10.39 1.24 -11.92
C PRO A 102 -9.46 2.23 -12.65
N TYR A 103 -9.30 3.44 -12.11
CA TYR A 103 -8.43 4.50 -12.63
C TYR A 103 -7.15 4.69 -11.80
N HIS A 104 -6.66 3.64 -11.12
CA HIS A 104 -5.38 3.69 -10.42
C HIS A 104 -4.21 3.58 -11.39
N ASN A 105 -3.65 4.72 -11.82
CA ASN A 105 -2.62 4.79 -12.87
C ASN A 105 -1.36 3.97 -12.56
N ALA A 106 -0.86 4.02 -11.31
CA ALA A 106 0.32 3.25 -10.94
C ALA A 106 0.11 1.73 -11.07
N ALA A 107 -1.04 1.20 -10.65
CA ALA A 107 -1.34 -0.23 -10.78
C ALA A 107 -1.42 -0.67 -12.26
N LYS A 108 -2.02 0.15 -13.14
CA LYS A 108 -2.02 -0.11 -14.59
C LYS A 108 -0.60 -0.13 -15.16
N PHE A 109 0.21 0.85 -14.78
CA PHE A 109 1.60 0.96 -15.21
C PHE A 109 2.41 -0.29 -14.82
N TYR A 110 2.31 -0.74 -13.57
CA TYR A 110 3.05 -1.93 -13.12
C TYR A 110 2.55 -3.24 -13.74
N LEU A 111 1.26 -3.36 -14.06
CA LEU A 111 0.77 -4.49 -14.85
C LEU A 111 1.42 -4.53 -16.24
N GLY A 112 1.60 -3.39 -16.90
CA GLY A 112 2.34 -3.29 -18.16
C GLY A 112 3.78 -3.79 -18.03
N ILE A 113 4.48 -3.43 -16.94
CA ILE A 113 5.82 -3.96 -16.65
C ILE A 113 5.80 -5.48 -16.47
N ILE A 114 4.83 -6.02 -15.74
CA ILE A 114 4.70 -7.47 -15.53
C ILE A 114 4.49 -8.20 -16.86
N PHE A 115 3.58 -7.72 -17.72
CA PHE A 115 3.35 -8.35 -19.02
C PHE A 115 4.61 -8.35 -19.89
N ASN A 116 5.35 -7.25 -19.91
CA ASN A 116 6.62 -7.18 -20.65
C ASN A 116 7.66 -8.19 -20.11
N ARG A 117 7.74 -8.38 -18.79
CA ARG A 117 8.65 -9.36 -18.18
C ARG A 117 8.26 -10.80 -18.52
N ILE A 118 6.97 -11.14 -18.44
CA ILE A 118 6.47 -12.48 -18.78
C ILE A 118 6.77 -12.78 -20.25
N HIS A 119 6.46 -11.85 -21.16
CA HIS A 119 6.77 -12.03 -22.59
C HIS A 119 8.27 -12.12 -22.89
N ALA A 120 9.13 -11.45 -22.12
CA ALA A 120 10.58 -11.59 -22.28
C ALA A 120 11.04 -13.01 -21.90
N THR A 121 10.55 -13.56 -20.77
CA THR A 121 10.92 -14.92 -20.34
C THR A 121 10.43 -16.02 -21.29
N GLU A 122 9.28 -15.82 -21.95
CA GLU A 122 8.74 -16.74 -22.95
C GLU A 122 9.57 -16.78 -24.25
N ARG A 123 10.35 -15.74 -24.56
CA ARG A 123 11.20 -15.67 -25.76
C ARG A 123 12.60 -16.28 -25.55
N GLU A 124 12.99 -16.53 -24.31
CA GLU A 124 14.30 -17.06 -23.93
C GLU A 124 14.30 -18.60 -23.80
N HIS A 125 13.16 -19.25 -24.06
CA HIS A 125 12.96 -20.71 -24.08
C HIS A 125 12.58 -21.17 -25.49
#